data_AF-A0A7W7KSK6-F1
#
_entry.id   AF-A0A7W7KSK6-F1
#
_cell.length_a   1.000
_cell.length_b   1.000
_cell.length_c   1.000
_cell.angle_alpha   90.00
_cell.angle_beta   90.00
_cell.angle_gamma   90.00
#
_symmetry.space_group_name_H-M   'P 1'
#
loop_
_entity.id
_entity.type
_entity.pdbx_description
1 polymer ?
#
loop_
_entity_poly.entity_id
_entity_poly.type
_entity_poly.pdbx_seq_one_letter_code
_entity_poly.pdbx_strand_id
1 'polypeptide(L)'
;MSVSTPLEIQRRTKLDAESTKLLRTFDLEWRCGTRVIHMILEAGFPPQVVGQALVEVLVSYQKMCRDRTSDFIRLREVLGHVLAQLRTVNDLPSADQVRSWCDAANVPPLVREYLAHG
;
A
#
# COMPACT_ATOMS: atom_id res chain seq x y z
N MET A 1 -19.89 2.52 -14.34
CA MET A 1 -19.03 3.45 -13.58
C MET A 1 -18.19 2.61 -12.63
N SER A 2 -16.85 2.60 -12.78
CA SER A 2 -15.97 1.87 -11.85
C SER A 2 -16.08 2.52 -10.48
N VAL A 3 -16.37 1.74 -9.45
CA VAL A 3 -16.19 2.18 -8.06
C VAL A 3 -14.69 2.42 -7.87
N SER A 4 -14.30 3.47 -7.15
CA SER A 4 -12.86 3.71 -6.90
C SER A 4 -12.31 2.63 -5.98
N THR A 5 -11.09 2.15 -6.24
CA THR A 5 -10.45 1.09 -5.44
C THR A 5 -10.44 1.39 -3.93
N PRO A 6 -10.23 2.64 -3.46
CA PRO A 6 -10.39 2.98 -2.04
C PRO A 6 -11.79 2.73 -1.47
N LEU A 7 -12.85 2.98 -2.25
CA LEU A 7 -14.24 2.72 -1.83
C LEU A 7 -14.54 1.22 -1.79
N GLU A 8 -13.98 0.43 -2.70
CA GLU A 8 -14.10 -1.04 -2.66
C GLU A 8 -13.39 -1.61 -1.43
N ILE A 9 -12.16 -1.16 -1.16
CA ILE A 9 -11.43 -1.51 0.06
C ILE A 9 -12.29 -1.16 1.27
N GLN A 10 -12.72 0.10 1.43
CA GLN A 10 -13.50 0.55 2.58
C GLN A 10 -14.75 -0.30 2.82
N ARG A 11 -15.49 -0.64 1.76
CA ARG A 11 -16.71 -1.46 1.85
C ARG A 11 -16.42 -2.90 2.29
N ARG A 12 -15.29 -3.47 1.86
CA ARG A 12 -14.92 -4.87 2.15
C ARG A 12 -14.26 -5.03 3.51
N THR A 13 -13.49 -4.04 3.95
CA THR A 13 -12.57 -4.21 5.09
C THR A 13 -13.00 -3.51 6.36
N LYS A 14 -13.96 -2.57 6.29
CA LYS A 14 -14.29 -1.66 7.40
C LYS A 14 -13.05 -0.92 7.95
N LEU A 15 -12.07 -0.62 7.09
CA LEU A 15 -10.96 0.27 7.46
C LEU A 15 -11.49 1.56 8.07
N ASP A 16 -10.78 2.07 9.07
CA ASP A 16 -11.13 3.31 9.74
C ASP A 16 -11.08 4.50 8.77
N ALA A 17 -11.64 5.62 9.22
CA ALA A 17 -11.77 6.83 8.42
C ALA A 17 -10.42 7.44 8.04
N GLU A 18 -9.40 7.34 8.90
CA GLU A 18 -8.07 7.90 8.65
C GLU A 18 -7.30 7.07 7.62
N SER A 19 -7.29 5.74 7.78
CA SER A 19 -6.75 4.81 6.77
C SER A 19 -7.39 5.02 5.40
N THR A 20 -8.72 5.17 5.38
CA THR A 20 -9.47 5.42 4.14
C THR A 20 -9.10 6.76 3.51
N LYS A 21 -8.89 7.81 4.32
CA LYS A 21 -8.49 9.13 3.82
C LYS A 21 -7.09 9.06 3.21
N LEU A 22 -6.14 8.39 3.87
CA LEU A 22 -4.81 8.18 3.29
C LEU A 22 -4.90 7.39 1.99
N LEU A 23 -5.66 6.30 1.93
CA LEU A 23 -5.85 5.52 0.71
C LEU A 23 -6.41 6.34 -0.45
N ARG A 24 -7.31 7.29 -0.18
CA ARG A 24 -7.82 8.20 -1.22
C ARG A 24 -6.74 9.16 -1.73
N THR A 25 -5.97 9.77 -0.83
CA THR A 25 -4.84 10.63 -1.23
C THR A 25 -3.79 9.82 -2.00
N PHE A 26 -3.48 8.64 -1.49
CA PHE A 26 -2.53 7.70 -2.08
C PHE A 26 -2.99 7.22 -3.45
N ASP A 27 -4.29 6.99 -3.68
CA ASP A 27 -4.83 6.63 -5.00
C ASP A 27 -4.74 7.77 -6.02
N LEU A 28 -4.89 9.02 -5.57
CA LEU A 28 -4.73 10.18 -6.44
C LEU A 28 -3.29 10.36 -6.89
N GLU A 29 -2.31 10.10 -6.01
CA GLU A 29 -0.89 10.20 -6.34
C GLU A 29 -0.37 8.94 -7.05
N TRP A 30 -0.79 7.76 -6.58
CA TRP A 30 -0.30 6.44 -7.01
C TRP A 30 -1.41 5.40 -7.05
N ARG A 31 -2.22 5.42 -8.12
CA ARG A 31 -3.19 4.35 -8.42
C ARG A 31 -2.60 2.94 -8.36
N CYS A 32 -1.33 2.77 -8.77
CA CYS A 32 -0.64 1.49 -8.69
C CYS A 32 -0.46 1.03 -7.23
N GLY A 33 -0.13 1.94 -6.31
CA GLY A 33 0.02 1.61 -4.89
C GLY A 33 -1.30 1.14 -4.26
N THR A 34 -2.40 1.84 -4.52
CA THR A 34 -3.73 1.43 -4.03
C THR A 34 -4.16 0.08 -4.60
N ARG A 35 -3.83 -0.21 -5.87
CA ARG A 35 -4.06 -1.54 -6.46
C ARG A 35 -3.27 -2.65 -5.77
N VAL A 36 -2.00 -2.40 -5.40
CA VAL A 36 -1.22 -3.36 -4.61
C VAL A 36 -1.90 -3.63 -3.27
N ILE A 37 -2.35 -2.59 -2.57
CA ILE A 37 -3.07 -2.75 -1.29
C ILE A 37 -4.36 -3.54 -1.49
N HIS A 38 -5.09 -3.31 -2.57
CA HIS A 38 -6.28 -4.10 -2.89
C HIS A 38 -5.94 -5.59 -3.08
N MET A 39 -4.88 -5.90 -3.84
CA MET A 39 -4.45 -7.29 -4.07
C MET A 39 -3.98 -7.98 -2.78
N ILE A 40 -3.30 -7.25 -1.89
CA ILE A 40 -2.95 -7.75 -0.56
C ILE A 40 -4.23 -8.15 0.20
N LEU A 41 -5.25 -7.29 0.20
CA LEU A 41 -6.50 -7.60 0.89
C LEU A 41 -7.27 -8.75 0.23
N GLU A 42 -7.25 -8.86 -1.10
CA GLU A 42 -7.85 -9.98 -1.84
C GLU A 42 -7.12 -11.30 -1.62
N ALA A 43 -5.82 -11.26 -1.34
CA ALA A 43 -5.04 -12.43 -0.96
C ALA A 43 -5.31 -12.92 0.47
N GLY A 44 -6.18 -12.23 1.23
CA GLY A 44 -6.65 -12.67 2.54
C GLY A 44 -5.91 -12.06 3.73
N PHE A 45 -5.00 -11.12 3.50
CA PHE A 45 -4.23 -10.50 4.58
C PHE A 45 -5.12 -9.64 5.49
N PRO A 46 -4.87 -9.60 6.81
CA PRO A 46 -5.77 -8.98 7.77
C PRO A 46 -5.92 -7.47 7.51
N PRO A 47 -7.13 -6.97 7.25
CA PRO A 47 -7.30 -5.55 6.95
C PRO A 47 -6.94 -4.61 8.09
N GLN A 48 -7.04 -5.09 9.34
CA GLN A 48 -6.64 -4.33 10.52
C GLN A 48 -5.13 -4.04 10.51
N VAL A 49 -4.31 -5.01 10.09
CA VAL A 49 -2.85 -4.86 10.01
C VAL A 49 -2.49 -3.89 8.88
N VAL A 50 -3.15 -4.02 7.72
CA VAL A 50 -2.97 -3.08 6.60
C VAL A 50 -3.37 -1.66 7.00
N GLY A 51 -4.50 -1.48 7.69
CA GLY A 51 -4.97 -0.18 8.18
C GLY A 51 -4.00 0.44 9.17
N GLN A 52 -3.58 -0.34 10.17
CA GLN A 52 -2.60 0.12 11.16
C GLN A 52 -1.29 0.57 10.49
N ALA A 53 -0.77 -0.22 9.54
CA ALA A 53 0.43 0.14 8.80
C ALA A 53 0.26 1.45 8.00
N LEU A 54 -0.91 1.67 7.40
CA LEU A 54 -1.22 2.91 6.69
C LEU A 54 -1.27 4.12 7.64
N VAL A 55 -1.88 3.98 8.81
CA VAL A 55 -1.92 5.06 9.82
C VAL A 55 -0.51 5.39 10.33
N GLU A 56 0.31 4.37 10.59
CA GLU A 56 1.69 4.57 11.06
C GLU A 56 2.56 5.32 10.05
N VAL A 57 2.50 4.93 8.77
CA VAL A 57 3.30 5.57 7.74
C VAL A 57 2.79 6.97 7.35
N LEU A 58 1.57 7.33 7.75
CA LEU A 58 0.94 8.63 7.43
C LEU A 58 1.82 9.81 7.85
N VAL A 59 2.40 9.76 9.05
CA VAL A 59 3.23 10.85 9.59
C VAL A 59 4.52 11.01 8.76
N SER A 60 5.16 9.89 8.43
CA SER A 60 6.35 9.87 7.57
C SER A 60 6.03 10.39 6.17
N TYR A 61 4.93 9.92 5.59
CA TYR A 61 4.43 10.37 4.29
C TYR A 61 4.19 11.88 4.24
N GLN A 62 3.48 12.44 5.23
CA GLN A 62 3.23 13.89 5.31
C GLN A 62 4.53 14.69 5.44
N LYS A 63 5.52 14.18 6.17
CA LYS A 63 6.85 14.81 6.24
C LYS A 63 7.54 14.79 4.86
N MET A 64 7.58 13.63 4.19
CA MET A 64 8.16 13.51 2.86
C MET A 64 7.50 14.42 1.82
N CYS A 65 6.18 14.63 1.90
CA CYS A 65 5.47 15.60 1.06
C CYS A 65 5.98 17.04 1.29
N ARG A 66 6.17 17.44 2.55
CA ARG A 66 6.71 18.78 2.90
C ARG A 66 8.15 18.95 2.41
N ASP A 67 8.94 17.88 2.52
CA ASP A 67 10.34 17.84 2.10
C ASP A 67 10.50 17.69 0.57
N ARG A 68 9.40 17.64 -0.19
CA ARG A 68 9.37 17.43 -1.65
C ARG A 68 10.16 16.19 -2.08
N THR A 69 10.09 15.14 -1.27
CA THR A 69 10.70 13.85 -1.57
C THR A 69 10.07 13.27 -2.84
N SER A 70 10.89 12.62 -3.67
CA SER A 70 10.42 12.09 -4.95
C SER A 70 9.29 11.07 -4.77
N ASP A 71 8.41 11.05 -5.77
CA ASP A 71 7.23 10.18 -5.76
C ASP A 71 7.58 8.70 -5.65
N PHE A 72 8.66 8.29 -6.30
CA PHE A 72 9.16 6.91 -6.22
C PHE A 72 9.57 6.53 -4.80
N ILE A 73 10.24 7.43 -4.07
CA ILE A 73 10.66 7.18 -2.69
C ILE A 73 9.44 7.12 -1.78
N ARG A 74 8.49 8.04 -1.93
CA ARG A 74 7.27 8.05 -1.12
C ARG A 74 6.43 6.80 -1.33
N LEU A 75 6.23 6.38 -2.59
CA LEU A 75 5.53 5.14 -2.94
C LEU A 75 6.23 3.91 -2.34
N ARG A 76 7.55 3.85 -2.49
CA ARG A 76 8.38 2.77 -1.95
C ARG A 76 8.26 2.66 -0.44
N GLU A 77 8.30 3.78 0.26
CA GLU A 77 8.21 3.83 1.73
C GLU A 77 6.85 3.33 2.22
N VAL A 78 5.76 3.82 1.62
CA VAL A 78 4.39 3.43 2.02
C VAL A 78 4.16 1.94 1.79
N LEU A 79 4.46 1.43 0.60
CA LEU A 79 4.27 0.00 0.30
C LEU A 79 5.25 -0.88 1.08
N GLY A 80 6.48 -0.42 1.29
CA GLY A 80 7.49 -1.12 2.08
C GLY A 80 7.07 -1.27 3.54
N HIS A 81 6.54 -0.21 4.14
CA HIS A 81 6.04 -0.25 5.52
C HIS A 81 4.85 -1.20 5.67
N VAL A 82 3.90 -1.17 4.73
CA VAL A 82 2.76 -2.11 4.73
C VAL A 82 3.25 -3.55 4.64
N LEU A 83 4.15 -3.87 3.70
CA LEU A 83 4.70 -5.22 3.58
C LEU A 83 5.48 -5.64 4.81
N ALA A 84 6.29 -4.75 5.40
CA ALA A 84 7.04 -5.03 6.62
C ALA A 84 6.11 -5.37 7.80
N GLN A 85 4.98 -4.66 7.94
CA GLN A 85 3.99 -4.97 8.98
C GLN A 85 3.25 -6.29 8.73
N LEU A 86 3.06 -6.72 7.49
CA LEU A 86 2.53 -8.06 7.21
C LEU A 86 3.55 -9.15 7.62
N ARG A 87 4.84 -8.88 7.43
CA ARG A 87 5.91 -9.81 7.84
C ARG A 87 5.95 -10.07 9.35
N THR A 88 5.60 -9.09 10.18
CA THR A 88 5.63 -9.22 11.65
C THR A 88 4.48 -10.07 12.21
N VAL A 89 3.38 -10.23 11.47
CA VAL A 89 2.19 -10.98 11.88
C VAL A 89 2.12 -12.41 11.34
N ASN A 90 3.25 -12.97 10.87
CA ASN A 90 3.40 -14.32 10.28
C ASN A 90 2.60 -14.60 8.99
N ASP A 91 1.92 -13.60 8.44
CA ASP A 91 1.41 -13.65 7.06
C ASP A 91 2.46 -12.99 6.16
N LEU A 92 3.46 -13.77 5.74
CA LEU A 92 4.58 -13.27 4.95
C LEU A 92 4.28 -13.41 3.45
N PRO A 93 4.03 -12.32 2.71
CA PRO A 93 3.94 -12.43 1.26
C PRO A 93 5.31 -12.81 0.70
N SER A 94 5.36 -13.87 -0.11
CA SER A 94 6.61 -14.28 -0.77
C SER A 94 7.11 -13.19 -1.73
N ALA A 95 8.42 -13.14 -1.99
CA ALA A 95 8.99 -12.20 -2.95
C ALA A 95 8.31 -12.31 -4.33
N ASP A 96 7.96 -13.52 -4.75
CA ASP A 96 7.28 -13.78 -6.02
C ASP A 96 5.84 -13.28 -6.02
N GLN A 97 5.10 -13.43 -4.90
CA GLN A 97 3.78 -12.79 -4.75
C GLN A 97 3.88 -11.27 -4.83
N VAL A 98 4.85 -10.67 -4.14
CA VAL A 98 5.06 -9.21 -4.16
C VAL A 98 5.38 -8.73 -5.58
N ARG A 99 6.25 -9.42 -6.31
CA ARG A 99 6.52 -9.11 -7.73
C ARG A 99 5.24 -9.22 -8.56
N SER A 100 4.50 -10.32 -8.42
CA SER A 100 3.28 -10.56 -9.18
C SER A 100 2.23 -9.47 -8.95
N TRP A 101 2.05 -9.01 -7.71
CA TRP A 101 1.15 -7.90 -7.41
C TRP A 101 1.66 -6.58 -7.98
N CYS A 102 2.95 -6.29 -7.85
CA CYS A 102 3.55 -5.09 -8.41
C CYS A 102 3.39 -5.03 -9.94
N ASP A 103 3.58 -6.17 -10.62
CA ASP A 103 3.41 -6.30 -12.07
C ASP A 103 1.96 -6.04 -12.48
N ALA A 104 1.01 -6.71 -11.83
CA ALA A 104 -0.41 -6.51 -12.09
C ALA A 104 -0.86 -5.06 -11.84
N ALA A 105 -0.28 -4.39 -10.85
CA ALA A 105 -0.57 -2.99 -10.52
C ALA A 105 0.18 -1.97 -11.40
N ASN A 106 1.14 -2.40 -12.24
CA ASN A 106 2.06 -1.53 -12.98
C ASN A 106 2.90 -0.61 -12.06
N VAL A 107 3.43 -1.17 -10.96
CA VAL A 107 4.38 -0.48 -10.08
C VAL A 107 5.70 -0.28 -10.84
N PRO A 108 6.35 0.90 -10.74
CA PRO A 108 7.63 1.14 -11.39
C PRO A 108 8.68 0.08 -11.04
N PRO A 109 9.50 -0.40 -12.02
CA PRO A 109 10.43 -1.52 -11.80
C PRO A 109 11.38 -1.29 -10.62
N LEU A 110 11.92 -0.07 -10.46
CA LEU A 110 12.81 0.27 -9.34
C LEU A 110 12.14 0.09 -7.97
N VAL A 111 10.85 0.40 -7.87
CA VAL A 111 10.09 0.23 -6.64
C VAL A 111 9.74 -1.25 -6.43
N ARG A 112 9.31 -1.94 -7.49
CA ARG A 112 9.01 -3.38 -7.45
C ARG A 112 10.18 -4.21 -6.95
N GLU A 113 11.38 -4.02 -7.52
CA GLU A 113 12.55 -4.80 -7.12
C GLU A 113 12.91 -4.55 -5.66
N TYR A 114 12.80 -3.31 -5.19
CA TYR A 114 12.98 -3.01 -3.77
C TYR A 114 11.97 -3.75 -2.89
N LEU A 115 10.67 -3.68 -3.21
CA LEU A 115 9.62 -4.31 -2.40
C LEU A 115 9.75 -5.84 -2.36
N ALA A 116 10.17 -6.46 -3.47
CA ALA A 116 10.36 -7.90 -3.55
C ALA A 116 11.54 -8.40 -2.71
N HIS A 117 12.58 -7.59 -2.58
CA HIS A 117 13.83 -8.00 -1.93
C HIS A 117 13.99 -7.51 -0.48
N GLY A 118 13.23 -6.49 -0.06
CA GLY A 118 13.23 -5.99 1.32
C GLY A 118 14.53 -5.30 1.70
#